data_AF-A0A3D0M6S2-F1
#
_entry.id   AF-A0A3D0M6S2-F1
#
_cell.length_a   1.000
_cell.length_b   1.000
_cell.length_c   1.000
_cell.angle_alpha   90.00
_cell.angle_beta   90.00
_cell.angle_gamma   90.00
#
_symmetry.space_group_name_H-M   'P 1'
#
loop_
_entity.id
_entity.type
_entity.pdbx_description
1 polymer ?
#
loop_
_entity_poly.entity_id
_entity_poly.type
_entity_poly.pdbx_seq_one_letter_code
_entity_poly.pdbx_strand_id
1 'polypeptide(L)' 'MTEHYLDNAATTRPSEDTVAVIERCLTQDWGNPSSLHRKGQEAERHIVKARRTIARIL' A
#
# COMPACT_ATOMS: atom_id res chain seq x y z
N MET A 1 -4.91 -31.68 7.66
CA MET A 1 -5.98 -30.92 8.33
C MET A 1 -6.00 -29.54 7.72
N THR A 2 -7.18 -29.03 7.39
CA THR A 2 -7.35 -27.68 6.84
C THR A 2 -7.40 -26.68 8.00
N GLU A 3 -6.62 -25.61 7.90
CA GLU A 3 -6.69 -24.51 8.87
C GLU A 3 -7.86 -23.58 8.53
N HIS A 4 -8.64 -23.19 9.53
CA HIS A 4 -9.75 -22.25 9.39
C HIS A 4 -9.50 -21.05 10.30
N TYR A 5 -9.30 -19.87 9.70
CA TYR A 5 -9.09 -18.62 10.42
C TYR A 5 -10.43 -17.94 10.70
N LEU A 6 -10.83 -17.85 11.97
CA LEU A 6 -12.15 -17.33 12.40
C LEU A 6 -12.05 -16.07 13.27
N ASP A 7 -10.91 -15.38 13.29
CA ASP A 7 -10.66 -14.19 14.12
C ASP A 7 -10.45 -12.92 13.27
N ASN A 8 -11.29 -12.72 12.25
CA ASN A 8 -11.18 -11.59 11.32
C ASN A 8 -11.42 -10.21 11.97
N ALA A 9 -12.05 -10.18 13.14
CA ALA A 9 -12.24 -8.94 13.90
C ALA A 9 -10.93 -8.47 14.55
N ALA A 10 -10.00 -9.38 14.87
CA ALA A 10 -8.69 -9.03 15.43
C ALA A 10 -7.69 -8.62 14.32
N THR A 11 -7.62 -9.37 13.23
CA THR A 11 -6.83 -9.00 12.05
C THR A 11 -7.30 -9.75 10.81
N THR A 12 -6.92 -9.27 9.63
CA THR A 12 -7.29 -9.90 8.36
C THR A 12 -6.06 -10.13 7.50
N ARG A 13 -6.09 -11.20 6.69
CA ARG A 13 -5.11 -11.38 5.63
C ARG A 13 -5.29 -10.26 4.61
N PRO A 14 -4.23 -9.51 4.24
CA PRO A 14 -4.34 -8.49 3.20
C PRO A 14 -4.74 -9.12 1.87
N SER A 15 -5.41 -8.34 1.02
CA SER A 15 -5.69 -8.76 -0.36
C SER A 15 -4.40 -8.86 -1.17
N GLU A 16 -4.38 -9.73 -2.18
CA GLU A 16 -3.23 -9.92 -3.09
C GLU A 16 -2.83 -8.60 -3.75
N ASP A 17 -3.80 -7.80 -4.20
CA ASP A 17 -3.57 -6.47 -4.76
C ASP A 17 -2.85 -5.53 -3.79
N THR A 18 -3.21 -5.57 -2.50
CA THR A 18 -2.56 -4.76 -1.47
C THR A 18 -1.10 -5.18 -1.30
N VAL A 19 -0.84 -6.48 -1.25
CA VAL A 19 0.51 -7.03 -1.15
C VAL A 19 1.35 -6.65 -2.37
N ALA A 20 0.82 -6.76 -3.58
CA ALA A 20 1.53 -6.40 -4.81
C ALA A 20 1.91 -4.92 -4.86
N VAL A 21 1.02 -4.02 -4.41
CA VAL A 21 1.34 -2.59 -4.32
C VAL A 21 2.43 -2.33 -3.28
N ILE A 22 2.37 -2.97 -2.11
CA ILE A 22 3.40 -2.84 -1.07
C ILE A 22 4.75 -3.32 -1.60
N GLU A 23 4.80 -4.50 -2.23
CA GLU A 23 6.02 -5.06 -2.81
C GLU A 23 6.64 -4.11 -3.83
N ARG A 24 5.83 -3.54 -4.73
CA ARG A 24 6.28 -2.55 -5.70
C ARG A 24 6.85 -1.30 -5.03
N CYS A 25 6.18 -0.77 -4.01
CA CYS A 25 6.68 0.37 -3.24
C CYS A 25 8.03 0.08 -2.59
N LEU A 26 8.25 -1.14 -2.10
CA LEU A 26 9.48 -1.53 -1.41
C LEU A 26 10.64 -1.87 -2.37
N THR A 27 10.34 -2.37 -3.57
CA THR A 27 11.36 -2.90 -4.49
C THR A 27 11.66 -1.96 -5.66
N GLN A 28 10.67 -1.22 -6.17
CA GLN A 28 10.79 -0.41 -7.39
C GLN A 28 10.68 1.09 -7.08
N ASP A 29 9.60 1.48 -6.41
CA ASP A 29 9.23 2.88 -6.15
C ASP A 29 9.65 3.33 -4.73
N TRP A 30 10.80 2.85 -4.26
CA TRP A 30 11.28 2.98 -2.87
C TRP A 30 11.81 4.37 -2.48
N GLY A 31 11.68 5.36 -3.36
CA GLY A 31 12.21 6.70 -3.11
C GLY A 31 11.57 7.39 -1.90
N ASN A 32 12.29 8.34 -1.29
CA ASN A 32 11.72 9.18 -0.24
C ASN A 32 10.71 10.16 -0.88
N PRO A 33 9.41 10.12 -0.53
CA PRO A 33 8.40 10.98 -1.13
C PRO A 33 8.59 12.48 -0.87
N SER A 34 9.45 12.88 0.07
CA SER A 34 9.78 14.30 0.28
C SER A 34 10.91 14.82 -0.62
N SER A 35 11.57 13.95 -1.39
CA SER A 35 12.65 14.34 -2.29
C SER A 35 12.12 14.90 -3.61
N LEU A 36 12.69 16.02 -4.07
CA LEU A 36 12.27 16.70 -5.30
C LEU A 36 12.70 15.99 -6.59
N HIS A 37 13.65 15.04 -6.52
CA HIS A 37 14.11 14.30 -7.68
C HIS A 37 13.11 13.22 -8.11
N ARG A 38 13.27 12.70 -9.33
CA ARG A 38 12.34 11.74 -9.96
C ARG A 38 11.86 10.60 -9.05
N LYS A 39 12.78 9.89 -8.38
CA LYS A 39 12.41 8.77 -7.48
C LYS A 39 11.51 9.19 -6.31
N GLY A 40 11.67 10.40 -5.78
CA GLY A 40 10.81 10.91 -4.71
C GLY A 40 9.42 11.26 -5.24
N GLN A 41 9.36 11.90 -6.41
CA GLN A 41 8.08 12.16 -7.09
C GLN A 41 7.32 10.86 -7.45
N GLU A 42 8.04 9.80 -7.83
CA GLU A 42 7.44 8.47 -8.09
C GLU A 42 6.79 7.88 -6.83
N ALA A 43 7.47 7.95 -5.67
CA ALA A 43 6.93 7.51 -4.39
C ALA A 43 5.75 8.40 -3.90
N GLU A 44 5.86 9.72 -4.05
CA GLU A 44 4.82 10.68 -3.66
C GLU A 44 3.48 10.39 -4.35
N ARG A 45 3.51 9.98 -5.62
CA ARG A 45 2.29 9.62 -6.38
C ARG A 45 1.47 8.53 -5.68
N HIS A 46 2.11 7.54 -5.04
CA HIS A 46 1.41 6.49 -4.29
C HIS A 46 0.69 7.07 -3.07
N ILE A 47 1.37 7.94 -2.31
CA ILE A 47 0.79 8.60 -1.13
C ILE A 47 -0.40 9.49 -1.51
N VAL A 48 -0.26 10.32 -2.55
CA VAL A 48 -1.33 11.21 -3.01
C VAL A 48 -2.53 10.40 -3.53
N LYS A 49 -2.28 9.33 -4.29
CA LYS A 49 -3.34 8.43 -4.78
C LYS A 49 -4.07 7.75 -3.62
N ALA A 50 -3.36 7.26 -2.61
CA ALA A 50 -3.94 6.63 -1.43
C ALA A 50 -4.77 7.62 -0.60
N ARG A 51 -4.30 8.87 -0.44
CA ARG A 51 -5.05 9.93 0.25
C ARG A 51 -6.35 10.28 -0.48
N ARG A 52 -6.31 10.46 -1.81
CA ARG A 52 -7.51 10.69 -2.64
C ARG A 52 -8.44 9.47 -2.66
N THR A 53 -7.83 8.29 -2.60
CA THR A 53 -8.38 6.99 -2.17
C THR A 53 -9.48 7.10 -1.12
N ILE A 54 -8.95 7.31 0.07
CA ILE A 54 -9.64 7.33 1.35
C ILE A 54 -10.61 8.52 1.41
N ALA A 55 -10.21 9.70 0.94
CA ALA A 55 -11.04 10.91 0.99
C ALA A 55 -12.32 10.84 0.14
N ARG A 56 -12.47 9.85 -0.75
CA ARG A 56 -13.68 9.65 -1.58
C ARG A 56 -14.65 8.64 -0.98
N ILE A 57 -14.19 7.83 -0.02
CA ILE A 57 -14.98 6.78 0.62
C ILE A 57 -15.32 7.09 2.09
N LEU A 58 -14.76 8.19 2.61
CA LEU A 58 -15.10 8.79 3.89
C LEU A 58 -15.85 10.10 3.63
#